data_AF-A0AAJ0N243-F1
#
_entry.id   AF-A0AAJ0N243-F1
#
_cell.length_a   1.000
_cell.length_b   1.000
_cell.length_c   1.000
_cell.angle_alpha   90.00
_cell.angle_beta   90.00
_cell.angle_gamma   90.00
#
_symmetry.space_group_name_H-M   'P 1'
#
loop_
_entity.id
_entity.type
_entity.pdbx_description
1 polymer ?
#
loop_
_entity_poly.entity_id
_entity_poly.type
_entity_poly.pdbx_seq_one_letter_code
_entity_poly.pdbx_strand_id
1 'polypeptide(L)'
;MENKFVTRDLSHGLDAYCPGVSGIAGLFERMVPVSLDSLTGNDLQKTQNEICKQIVVAQNSQYNEAILMIQRLVERSRDFERVQRQRDSGGDKQGSLAANDNEVQRYAARNAMELSHWEARMKAYDIYIAGLKDDQSLLAKRALEGDKNDILGQVIQAGALKIALSR
;
A
#
# COMPACT_ATOMS: atom_id res chain seq x y z
N MET A 1 25.12 -12.30 -2.53
CA MET A 1 23.75 -12.60 -2.08
C MET A 1 22.85 -12.37 -3.27
N GLU A 2 22.28 -13.41 -3.88
CA GLU A 2 21.18 -13.21 -4.82
C GLU A 2 20.01 -12.64 -4.01
N ASN A 3 19.68 -11.37 -4.23
CA ASN A 3 18.50 -10.78 -3.64
C ASN A 3 17.28 -11.46 -4.27
N LYS A 4 16.79 -12.52 -3.64
CA LYS A 4 15.50 -13.10 -3.97
C LYS A 4 14.45 -12.02 -3.67
N PHE A 5 13.87 -11.45 -4.71
CA PHE A 5 12.72 -10.56 -4.58
C PHE A 5 11.55 -11.39 -4.06
N VAL A 6 11.35 -11.40 -2.73
CA VAL A 6 10.27 -12.16 -2.08
C VAL A 6 9.21 -11.20 -1.56
N THR A 7 7.95 -11.60 -1.76
CA THR A 7 6.78 -10.90 -1.22
C THR A 7 6.74 -11.01 0.31
N ARG A 8 6.04 -10.09 0.94
CA ARG A 8 5.79 -10.06 2.37
C ARG A 8 4.35 -10.46 2.66
N ASP A 9 4.12 -11.03 3.84
CA ASP A 9 2.77 -11.12 4.39
C ASP A 9 2.20 -9.70 4.57
N LEU A 10 0.90 -9.50 4.35
CA LEU A 10 0.32 -8.16 4.46
C LEU A 10 0.29 -7.63 5.90
N SER A 11 0.34 -8.50 6.91
CA SER A 11 0.52 -8.13 8.32
C SER A 11 1.96 -7.91 8.74
N HIS A 12 2.92 -8.02 7.82
CA HIS A 12 4.33 -7.84 8.16
C HIS A 12 4.57 -6.47 8.81
N GLY A 13 5.08 -6.49 10.05
CA GLY A 13 5.38 -5.30 10.83
C GLY A 13 4.18 -4.69 11.56
N LEU A 14 2.98 -5.27 11.48
CA LEU A 14 1.77 -4.66 12.04
C LEU A 14 1.89 -4.41 13.55
N ASP A 15 2.29 -5.42 14.32
CA ASP A 15 2.41 -5.31 15.78
C ASP A 15 3.53 -4.33 16.21
N ALA A 16 4.49 -4.05 15.32
CA ALA A 16 5.59 -3.11 15.59
C ALA A 16 5.21 -1.66 15.25
N TYR A 17 4.46 -1.44 14.18
CA TYR A 17 4.09 -0.10 13.71
C TYR A 17 2.78 0.41 14.31
N CYS A 18 1.86 -0.48 14.70
CA CYS A 18 0.57 -0.14 15.25
C CYS A 18 0.49 -0.61 16.72
N PRO A 19 0.64 0.30 17.70
CA PRO A 19 0.62 -0.08 19.11
C PRO A 19 -0.79 -0.50 19.56
N GLY A 20 -0.90 -1.63 20.27
CA GLY A 20 -2.14 -2.09 20.89
C GLY A 20 -3.06 -2.92 19.98
N VAL A 21 -2.59 -3.33 18.80
CA VAL A 21 -3.29 -4.29 17.94
C VAL A 21 -2.65 -5.66 18.04
N SER A 22 -3.47 -6.68 18.31
CA SER A 22 -3.07 -8.09 18.29
C SER A 22 -3.77 -8.76 17.12
N GLY A 23 -3.02 -9.06 16.05
CA GLY A 23 -3.49 -9.88 14.94
C GLY A 23 -4.40 -9.19 13.90
N ILE A 24 -4.41 -9.77 12.71
CA ILE A 24 -5.13 -9.34 11.49
C ILE A 24 -6.49 -10.02 11.29
N ALA A 25 -6.92 -10.87 12.22
CA ALA A 25 -8.15 -11.66 12.09
C ALA A 25 -9.39 -10.74 12.04
N GLY A 26 -9.81 -10.37 10.83
CA GLY A 26 -11.00 -9.55 10.54
C GLY A 26 -10.75 -8.30 9.68
N LEU A 27 -9.50 -7.90 9.41
CA LEU A 27 -9.22 -6.70 8.62
C LEU A 27 -9.17 -6.96 7.11
N PHE A 28 -8.75 -8.16 6.70
CA PHE A 28 -8.66 -8.52 5.28
C PHE A 28 -10.00 -8.45 4.54
N GLU A 29 -11.13 -8.55 5.24
CA GLU A 29 -12.46 -8.39 4.67
C GLU A 29 -12.88 -6.92 4.46
N ARG A 30 -12.10 -5.93 4.92
CA ARG A 30 -12.48 -4.52 4.87
C ARG A 30 -11.32 -3.61 4.47
N MET A 31 -11.01 -3.56 3.17
CA MET A 31 -10.56 -2.31 2.54
C MET A 31 -11.78 -1.36 2.40
N VAL A 32 -12.41 -1.04 3.53
CA VAL A 32 -13.54 -0.11 3.56
C VAL A 32 -12.95 1.28 3.78
N PRO A 33 -13.31 2.27 2.94
CA PRO A 33 -12.89 3.65 3.16
C PRO A 33 -13.31 4.07 4.57
N VAL A 34 -12.38 4.68 5.30
CA VAL A 34 -12.67 5.25 6.62
C VAL A 34 -13.76 6.30 6.43
N SER A 35 -14.92 6.09 7.06
CA SER A 35 -16.03 7.02 6.91
C SER A 35 -15.73 8.31 7.66
N LEU A 36 -16.27 9.43 7.16
CA LEU A 36 -16.15 10.74 7.84
C LEU A 36 -16.64 10.66 9.30
N ASP A 37 -17.70 9.89 9.53
CA ASP A 37 -18.28 9.64 10.86
C ASP A 37 -17.29 8.94 11.81
N SER A 38 -16.42 8.07 11.27
CA SER A 38 -15.36 7.42 12.04
C SER A 38 -14.28 8.40 12.48
N LEU A 39 -14.05 9.46 11.70
CA LEU A 39 -13.08 10.52 12.00
C LEU A 39 -13.59 11.53 13.03
N THR A 40 -14.91 11.61 13.22
CA THR A 40 -15.59 12.52 14.15
C THR A 40 -16.23 11.80 15.35
N GLY A 41 -16.11 10.47 15.42
CA GLY A 41 -16.70 9.66 16.48
C GLY A 41 -15.91 9.66 17.78
N ASN A 42 -16.55 9.21 18.86
CA ASN A 42 -16.01 9.25 20.23
C ASN A 42 -14.87 8.24 20.48
N ASP A 43 -14.62 7.28 19.58
CA ASP A 43 -13.60 6.24 19.73
C ASP A 43 -12.39 6.51 18.81
N LEU A 44 -11.71 7.64 19.08
CA LEU A 44 -10.56 8.10 18.31
C LEU A 44 -9.42 7.05 18.29
N GLN A 45 -9.20 6.34 19.39
CA GLN A 45 -8.14 5.34 19.49
C GLN A 45 -8.41 4.14 18.59
N LYS A 46 -9.65 3.64 18.55
CA LYS A 46 -10.01 2.56 17.64
C LYS A 46 -9.89 2.98 16.19
N THR A 47 -10.37 4.17 15.81
CA THR A 47 -10.22 4.67 14.45
C THR A 47 -8.75 4.81 14.06
N GLN A 48 -7.90 5.36 14.96
CA GLN A 48 -6.46 5.49 14.76
C GLN A 48 -5.79 4.14 14.49
N ASN A 49 -6.19 3.11 15.24
CA ASN A 49 -5.67 1.76 15.09
C ASN A 49 -6.08 1.14 13.75
N GLU A 50 -7.34 1.29 13.33
CA GLU A 50 -7.81 0.77 12.04
C GLU A 50 -7.11 1.46 10.86
N ILE A 51 -6.91 2.78 10.91
CA ILE A 51 -6.13 3.52 9.91
C ILE A 51 -4.68 3.00 9.87
N CYS A 52 -4.04 2.83 11.03
CA CYS A 52 -2.68 2.32 11.09
C CYS A 52 -2.56 0.94 10.42
N LYS A 53 -3.50 0.04 10.68
CA LYS A 53 -3.50 -1.28 10.05
C LYS A 53 -3.65 -1.17 8.52
N GLN A 54 -4.57 -0.31 8.04
CA GLN A 54 -4.76 -0.09 6.60
C GLN A 54 -3.49 0.45 5.94
N ILE A 55 -2.76 1.36 6.60
CA ILE A 55 -1.47 1.87 6.10
C ILE A 55 -0.46 0.73 5.93
N VAL A 56 -0.27 -0.11 6.95
CA VAL A 56 0.68 -1.23 6.91
C VAL A 56 0.32 -2.23 5.81
N VAL A 57 -0.96 -2.60 5.71
CA VAL A 57 -1.44 -3.51 4.66
C VAL A 57 -1.22 -2.91 3.27
N ALA A 58 -1.54 -1.63 3.07
CA ALA A 58 -1.34 -0.95 1.80
C ALA A 58 0.14 -0.88 1.41
N GLN A 59 1.04 -0.58 2.36
CA GLN A 59 2.48 -0.56 2.13
C GLN A 59 3.04 -1.94 1.75
N ASN A 60 2.61 -2.99 2.45
CA ASN A 60 3.03 -4.35 2.13
C ASN A 60 2.46 -4.83 0.78
N SER A 61 1.23 -4.44 0.45
CA SER A 61 0.61 -4.72 -0.85
C SER A 61 1.34 -3.99 -1.98
N GLN A 62 1.66 -2.71 -1.81
CA GLN A 62 2.43 -1.92 -2.76
C GLN A 62 3.83 -2.52 -2.99
N TYR A 63 4.52 -2.93 -1.92
CA TYR A 63 5.80 -3.63 -2.01
C TYR A 63 5.66 -4.93 -2.82
N ASN A 64 4.64 -5.74 -2.53
CA ASN A 64 4.41 -7.00 -3.23
C ASN A 64 4.13 -6.79 -4.73
N GLU A 65 3.35 -5.78 -5.10
CA GLU A 65 3.11 -5.43 -6.51
C GLU A 65 4.41 -5.05 -7.23
N ALA A 66 5.33 -4.34 -6.57
CA ALA A 66 6.64 -4.03 -7.13
C ALA A 66 7.49 -5.30 -7.33
N ILE A 67 7.51 -6.21 -6.34
CA ILE A 67 8.23 -7.48 -6.44
C ILE A 67 7.68 -8.35 -7.57
N LEU A 68 6.35 -8.48 -7.67
CA LEU A 68 5.70 -9.24 -8.72
C LEU A 68 5.99 -8.64 -10.11
N MET A 69 6.05 -7.32 -10.24
CA MET A 69 6.43 -6.69 -11.51
C MET A 69 7.88 -7.02 -11.89
N ILE A 70 8.82 -6.92 -10.94
CA ILE A 70 10.23 -7.30 -11.18
C ILE A 70 10.33 -8.75 -11.65
N GLN A 71 9.63 -9.68 -10.98
CA GLN A 71 9.60 -11.10 -11.37
C GLN A 71 9.04 -11.28 -12.78
N ARG A 72 7.90 -10.64 -13.11
CA ARG A 72 7.30 -10.68 -14.45
C ARG A 72 8.21 -10.14 -15.53
N LEU A 73 8.97 -9.07 -15.25
CA LEU A 73 9.93 -8.50 -16.21
C LEU A 73 11.09 -9.46 -16.49
N VAL A 74 11.60 -10.13 -15.45
CA VAL A 74 12.67 -11.14 -15.61
C VAL A 74 12.17 -12.33 -16.44
N GLU A 75 10.98 -12.85 -16.16
CA GLU A 75 10.38 -13.94 -16.95
C GLU A 75 10.17 -13.54 -18.41
N ARG A 76 9.65 -12.33 -18.65
CA ARG A 76 9.43 -11.81 -19.99
C ARG A 76 10.69 -11.60 -20.80
N SER A 77 11.76 -11.12 -20.18
CA SER A 77 13.06 -10.99 -20.85
C SER A 77 13.53 -12.34 -21.41
N ARG A 78 13.34 -13.43 -20.65
CA ARG A 78 13.69 -14.79 -21.10
C ARG A 78 12.81 -15.28 -22.25
N ASP A 79 11.52 -14.97 -22.20
CA ASP A 79 10.59 -15.29 -23.29
C ASP A 79 10.91 -14.52 -24.57
N PHE A 80 11.25 -13.23 -24.45
CA PHE A 80 11.64 -12.42 -25.60
C PHE A 80 12.91 -12.96 -26.26
N GLU A 81 13.93 -13.32 -25.48
CA GLU A 81 15.14 -13.97 -26.01
C GLU A 81 14.83 -15.29 -26.73
N ARG A 82 13.86 -16.07 -26.22
CA ARG A 82 13.41 -17.30 -26.88
C ARG A 82 12.75 -17.00 -28.23
N VAL A 83 11.92 -15.96 -28.30
CA VAL A 83 11.28 -15.51 -29.56
C VAL A 83 12.33 -15.01 -30.56
N GLN A 84 13.34 -14.27 -30.11
CA GLN A 84 14.46 -13.82 -30.96
C GLN A 84 15.25 -15.01 -31.52
N ARG A 85 15.61 -15.99 -30.68
CA ARG A 85 16.27 -17.23 -31.17
C ARG A 85 15.44 -17.99 -32.19
N GLN A 86 14.11 -18.00 -32.04
CA GLN A 86 13.21 -18.60 -33.04
C GLN A 86 13.22 -17.84 -34.37
N ARG A 87 13.30 -16.51 -34.36
CA ARG A 87 13.51 -15.69 -35.58
C ARG A 87 14.78 -16.08 -36.29
N ASP A 88 15.89 -16.14 -35.56
CA ASP A 88 17.21 -16.45 -36.12
C ASP A 88 17.25 -17.86 -36.73
N SER A 89 16.44 -18.80 -36.21
CA SER A 89 16.34 -20.17 -36.72
C SER A 89 15.36 -20.37 -37.89
N GLY A 90 14.47 -19.40 -38.17
CA GLY A 90 13.35 -19.55 -39.13
C GLY A 90 13.69 -19.35 -40.61
N GLY A 91 14.87 -18.79 -40.93
CA GLY A 91 15.33 -18.50 -42.29
C GLY A 91 14.60 -17.36 -43.02
N ASP A 92 15.05 -17.04 -44.25
CA ASP A 92 14.67 -15.85 -45.05
C ASP A 92 13.27 -15.88 -45.71
N LYS A 93 12.34 -16.73 -45.23
CA LYS A 93 11.00 -16.77 -45.81
C LYS A 93 10.23 -15.51 -45.41
N GLN A 94 10.03 -14.61 -46.37
CA GLN A 94 9.44 -13.27 -46.19
C GLN A 94 8.13 -13.26 -45.36
N GLY A 95 7.27 -14.27 -45.52
CA GLY A 95 6.03 -14.41 -44.74
C GLY A 95 6.25 -14.78 -43.26
N SER A 96 7.29 -15.56 -42.96
CA SER A 96 7.67 -15.92 -41.58
C SER A 96 8.29 -14.74 -40.85
N LEU A 97 9.05 -13.88 -41.56
CA LEU A 97 9.61 -12.64 -41.02
C LEU A 97 8.51 -11.61 -40.69
N ALA A 98 7.56 -11.38 -41.61
CA ALA A 98 6.46 -10.43 -41.41
C ALA A 98 5.49 -10.85 -40.29
N ALA A 99 5.20 -12.15 -40.16
CA ALA A 99 4.40 -12.67 -39.05
C ALA A 99 5.11 -12.48 -37.71
N ASN A 100 6.44 -12.62 -37.68
CA ASN A 100 7.22 -12.43 -36.48
C ASN A 100 7.31 -10.95 -36.06
N ASP A 101 7.52 -10.04 -37.01
CA ASP A 101 7.58 -8.60 -36.73
C ASP A 101 6.26 -8.09 -36.14
N ASN A 102 5.12 -8.55 -36.66
CA ASN A 102 3.81 -8.23 -36.08
C ASN A 102 3.66 -8.77 -34.65
N GLU A 103 4.17 -9.97 -34.35
CA GLU A 103 4.11 -10.53 -33.00
C GLU A 103 5.03 -9.77 -32.03
N VAL A 104 6.21 -9.33 -32.47
CA VAL A 104 7.11 -8.47 -31.68
C VAL A 104 6.45 -7.13 -31.37
N GLN A 105 5.81 -6.49 -32.36
CA GLN A 105 5.10 -5.22 -32.15
C GLN A 105 3.92 -5.40 -31.18
N ARG A 106 3.12 -6.46 -31.33
CA ARG A 106 2.04 -6.79 -30.38
C ARG A 106 2.57 -7.06 -28.98
N TYR A 107 3.69 -7.78 -28.88
CA TYR A 107 4.34 -8.05 -27.60
C TYR A 107 4.81 -6.75 -26.94
N ALA A 108 5.53 -5.88 -27.66
CA ALA A 108 6.00 -4.60 -27.14
C ALA A 108 4.83 -3.70 -26.68
N ALA A 109 3.76 -3.61 -27.47
CA ALA A 109 2.57 -2.84 -27.12
C ALA A 109 1.88 -3.36 -25.86
N ARG A 110 1.71 -4.69 -25.72
CA ARG A 110 1.14 -5.30 -24.50
C ARG A 110 1.98 -4.99 -23.26
N ASN A 111 3.30 -5.12 -23.36
CA ASN A 111 4.21 -4.81 -22.26
C ASN A 111 4.17 -3.35 -21.84
N ALA A 112 4.13 -2.42 -22.80
CA ALA A 112 4.02 -0.99 -22.51
C ALA A 112 2.69 -0.66 -21.79
N MET A 113 1.57 -1.24 -22.22
CA MET A 113 0.28 -1.07 -21.55
C MET A 113 0.30 -1.62 -20.12
N GLU A 114 0.89 -2.79 -19.91
CA GLU A 114 0.96 -3.40 -18.59
C GLU A 114 1.86 -2.62 -17.62
N LEU A 115 2.98 -2.08 -18.11
CA LEU A 115 3.84 -1.21 -17.31
C LEU A 115 3.10 0.08 -16.92
N SER A 116 2.43 0.73 -17.87
CA SER A 116 1.62 1.93 -17.62
C SER A 116 0.52 1.67 -16.59
N HIS A 117 -0.19 0.53 -16.69
CA HIS A 117 -1.20 0.12 -15.71
C HIS A 117 -0.62 -0.11 -14.32
N TRP A 118 0.56 -0.73 -14.24
CA TRP A 118 1.26 -0.90 -12.97
C TRP A 118 1.71 0.44 -12.37
N GLU A 119 2.28 1.35 -13.15
CA GLU A 119 2.66 2.69 -12.67
C GLU A 119 1.44 3.45 -12.12
N ALA A 120 0.30 3.38 -12.82
CA ALA A 120 -0.96 3.96 -12.35
C ALA A 120 -1.43 3.33 -11.03
N ARG A 121 -1.31 2.01 -10.88
CA ARG A 121 -1.61 1.29 -9.63
C ARG A 121 -0.69 1.72 -8.49
N MET A 122 0.61 1.84 -8.74
CA MET A 122 1.59 2.29 -7.72
C MET A 122 1.28 3.71 -7.25
N LYS A 123 0.95 4.61 -8.17
CA LYS A 123 0.50 5.97 -7.85
C LYS A 123 -0.80 5.98 -7.04
N ALA A 124 -1.73 5.08 -7.32
CA ALA A 124 -2.96 4.94 -6.53
C ALA A 124 -2.65 4.51 -5.09
N TYR A 125 -1.71 3.58 -4.88
CA TYR A 125 -1.23 3.23 -3.53
C TYR A 125 -0.61 4.43 -2.82
N ASP A 126 0.23 5.23 -3.50
CA ASP A 126 0.83 6.42 -2.89
C ASP A 126 -0.23 7.43 -2.41
N ILE A 127 -1.23 7.71 -3.26
CA ILE A 127 -2.34 8.62 -2.92
C ILE A 127 -3.15 8.06 -1.74
N TYR A 128 -3.47 6.76 -1.76
CA TYR A 128 -4.25 6.12 -0.71
C TYR A 128 -3.51 6.12 0.64
N ILE A 129 -2.22 5.76 0.64
CA ILE A 129 -1.37 5.77 1.84
C ILE A 129 -1.22 7.20 2.38
N ALA A 130 -1.07 8.20 1.50
CA ALA A 130 -1.00 9.60 1.90
C ALA A 130 -2.30 10.06 2.58
N GLY A 131 -3.46 9.76 1.98
CA GLY A 131 -4.76 10.10 2.57
C GLY A 131 -4.97 9.47 3.95
N LEU A 132 -4.61 8.19 4.12
CA LEU A 132 -4.68 7.53 5.43
C LEU A 132 -3.76 8.19 6.47
N LYS A 133 -2.57 8.66 6.08
CA LYS A 133 -1.66 9.38 6.99
C LYS A 133 -2.17 10.76 7.35
N ASP A 134 -2.83 11.44 6.42
CA ASP A 134 -3.48 12.73 6.68
C ASP A 134 -4.64 12.55 7.68
N ASP A 135 -5.46 11.52 7.51
CA ASP A 135 -6.53 11.16 8.45
C ASP A 135 -5.97 10.81 9.84
N GLN A 136 -4.88 10.04 9.88
CA GLN A 136 -4.16 9.71 11.12
C GLN A 136 -3.67 10.97 11.84
N SER A 137 -3.15 11.94 11.09
CA SER A 137 -2.65 13.22 11.61
C SER A 137 -3.79 14.09 12.12
N LEU A 138 -4.93 14.11 11.42
CA LEU A 138 -6.13 14.84 11.83
C LEU A 138 -6.68 14.29 13.16
N LEU A 139 -6.74 12.97 13.32
CA LEU A 139 -7.18 12.31 14.56
C LEU A 139 -6.24 12.63 15.73
N ALA A 140 -4.92 12.55 15.51
CA ALA A 140 -3.93 12.92 16.51
C ALA A 140 -4.09 14.39 16.94
N LYS A 141 -4.35 15.29 15.98
CA LYS A 141 -4.60 16.70 16.27
C LYS A 141 -5.86 16.92 17.10
N ARG A 142 -6.96 16.23 16.77
CA ARG A 142 -8.21 16.26 17.57
C ARG A 142 -7.99 15.71 18.99
N ALA A 143 -7.25 14.62 19.13
CA ALA A 143 -6.93 14.05 20.44
C ALA A 143 -6.11 15.01 21.31
N LEU A 144 -5.18 15.78 20.70
CA LEU A 144 -4.35 16.78 21.40
C LEU A 144 -5.11 18.08 21.71
N GLU A 145 -5.95 18.55 20.79
CA GLU A 145 -6.76 19.76 20.98
C GLU A 145 -7.90 19.54 21.98
N GLY A 146 -8.25 18.28 22.25
CA GLY A 146 -9.40 17.89 23.07
C GLY A 146 -10.71 18.13 22.32
N ASP A 147 -11.75 17.41 22.72
CA ASP A 147 -13.08 17.73 22.21
C ASP A 147 -13.49 19.08 22.78
N LYS A 148 -13.75 20.10 21.94
CA LYS A 148 -14.15 21.45 22.41
C LYS A 148 -15.46 21.45 23.22
N ASN A 149 -16.17 20.32 23.23
CA ASN A 149 -17.37 20.09 24.02
C ASN A 149 -17.11 19.36 25.35
N ASP A 150 -15.88 18.94 25.65
CA ASP A 150 -15.56 18.22 26.89
C ASP A 150 -15.09 19.19 27.99
N ILE A 151 -16.06 19.89 28.59
CA ILE A 151 -15.86 20.76 29.76
C ILE A 151 -15.27 19.97 30.96
N LEU A 152 -15.34 18.64 30.94
CA LEU A 152 -14.77 17.76 31.98
C LEU A 152 -13.24 17.62 31.92
N GLY A 153 -12.62 17.77 30.74
CA GLY A 153 -11.16 17.66 30.57
C GLY A 153 -10.37 18.76 31.28
N GLN A 154 -10.92 19.98 31.36
CA GLN A 154 -10.29 21.09 32.09
C GLN A 154 -10.35 20.92 33.61
N VAL A 155 -11.35 20.21 34.14
CA VAL A 155 -11.52 20.04 35.58
C VAL A 155 -10.52 19.01 36.14
N ILE A 156 -10.22 17.96 35.39
CA ILE A 156 -9.25 16.93 35.82
C ILE A 156 -7.82 17.50 35.82
N GLN A 157 -7.45 18.31 34.82
CA GLN A 157 -6.14 18.97 34.80
C GLN A 157 -5.97 19.96 35.96
N ALA A 158 -7.01 20.70 36.33
CA ALA A 158 -6.97 21.58 37.50
C ALA A 158 -6.83 20.80 38.82
N GLY A 159 -7.49 19.64 38.95
CA GLY A 159 -7.39 18.77 40.12
C GLY A 159 -6.02 18.13 40.29
N ALA A 160 -5.45 17.58 39.22
CA ALA A 160 -4.13 16.96 39.24
C ALA A 160 -3.01 17.99 39.47
N LEU A 161 -3.11 19.18 38.86
CA LEU A 161 -2.14 20.25 39.06
C LEU A 161 -2.19 20.83 40.48
N LYS A 162 -3.39 20.95 41.08
CA LYS A 162 -3.55 21.42 42.45
C LYS A 162 -2.97 20.44 43.48
N ILE A 163 -3.08 19.13 43.26
CA ILE A 163 -2.48 18.11 44.13
C ILE A 163 -0.95 18.11 44.01
N ALA A 164 -0.41 18.36 42.82
CA ALA A 164 1.03 18.46 42.59
C ALA A 164 1.66 19.74 43.18
N LEU A 165 0.90 20.84 43.26
CA LEU A 165 1.33 22.11 43.85
C LEU A 165 1.05 22.23 45.37
N SER A 166 0.27 21.30 45.93
CA SER A 166 0.01 21.21 47.37
C SER A 166 0.87 20.17 48.09
N ARG A 167 1.94 19.68 47.43
CA ARG A 167 3.02 18.90 48.04
C ARG A 167 4.33 19.67 48.01
#